data_AF-A0A1U7H698-F1
#
_entry.id   AF-A0A1U7H698-F1
#
_cell.length_a   1.000
_cell.length_b   1.000
_cell.length_c   1.000
_cell.angle_alpha   90.00
_cell.angle_beta   90.00
_cell.angle_gamma   90.00
#
_symmetry.space_group_name_H-M   'P 1'
#
loop_
_entity.id
_entity.type
_entity.pdbx_description
1 polymer ?
#
loop_
_entity_poly.entity_id
_entity_poly.type
_entity_poly.pdbx_seq_one_letter_code
_entity_poly.pdbx_strand_id
1 'polypeptide(L)'
;MAYKDGQCYRIQAKYNSNGAVKNKTSWTDKNGCHEKKYKTGDFDFYALYLPDINKVIYPSIKFGGCKIRTTPPKSPSPFYWWEDFIDFTEDAPKRTYKEFGVDLTTRKVNLDSRIHTRKVERPSKAELQKLVWEKPTTQIAKDFGVSDKAVEKWCKVYRVEKPPRGYWVKKIYEKI
;
A
#
# COMPACT_ATOMS: atom_id res chain seq x y z
N MET A 1 -30.89 -20.42 14.75
CA MET A 1 -29.94 -21.34 15.42
C MET A 1 -29.32 -22.24 14.36
N ALA A 2 -28.06 -22.63 14.51
CA ALA A 2 -27.41 -23.66 13.70
C ALA A 2 -26.80 -24.72 14.62
N TYR A 3 -26.68 -25.96 14.14
CA TYR A 3 -26.13 -27.07 14.92
C TYR A 3 -24.93 -27.65 14.18
N LYS A 4 -23.83 -27.89 14.89
CA LYS A 4 -22.63 -28.54 14.38
C LYS A 4 -21.93 -29.25 15.53
N ASP A 5 -21.48 -30.48 15.30
CA ASP A 5 -20.73 -31.30 16.28
C ASP A 5 -21.44 -31.42 17.65
N GLY A 6 -22.78 -31.51 17.65
CA GLY A 6 -23.58 -31.59 18.88
C GLY A 6 -23.76 -30.26 19.62
N GLN A 7 -23.12 -29.18 19.16
CA GLN A 7 -23.25 -27.84 19.73
C GLN A 7 -24.28 -27.00 18.97
N CYS A 8 -25.04 -26.19 19.71
CA CYS A 8 -25.99 -25.23 19.16
C CYS A 8 -25.40 -23.82 19.17
N TYR A 9 -25.48 -23.12 18.04
CA TYR A 9 -24.98 -21.77 17.84
C TYR A 9 -26.08 -20.79 17.44
N ARG A 10 -26.04 -19.60 18.02
CA ARG A 10 -26.87 -18.46 17.64
C ARG A 10 -26.22 -17.77 16.45
N ILE A 11 -26.99 -17.65 15.37
CA ILE A 11 -26.49 -17.15 14.10
C ILE A 11 -27.22 -15.86 13.74
N GLN A 12 -26.45 -14.82 13.41
CA GLN A 12 -26.98 -13.60 12.84
C GLN A 12 -26.77 -13.60 11.32
N ALA A 13 -27.85 -13.85 10.57
CA ALA A 13 -27.82 -13.78 9.11
C ALA A 13 -27.71 -12.32 8.63
N LYS A 14 -26.83 -12.08 7.65
CA LYS A 14 -26.63 -10.78 7.00
C LYS A 14 -26.32 -10.97 5.53
N TYR A 15 -26.78 -10.00 4.73
CA TYR A 15 -26.41 -9.85 3.33
C TYR A 15 -25.41 -8.70 3.21
N ASN A 16 -24.29 -8.87 2.52
CA ASN A 16 -23.40 -7.75 2.22
C ASN A 16 -22.55 -7.95 0.96
N SER A 17 -22.74 -7.08 -0.03
CA SER A 17 -21.93 -7.05 -1.26
C SER A 17 -20.52 -6.48 -1.08
N ASN A 18 -20.26 -5.71 -0.02
CA ASN A 18 -18.96 -5.05 0.19
C ASN A 18 -18.07 -5.79 1.21
N GLY A 19 -18.48 -6.97 1.69
CA GLY A 19 -17.69 -7.79 2.64
C GLY A 19 -17.50 -7.17 4.04
N ALA A 20 -18.24 -6.12 4.40
CA ALA A 20 -18.15 -5.51 5.73
C ALA A 20 -19.00 -6.29 6.75
N VAL A 21 -18.40 -6.72 7.85
CA VAL A 21 -19.14 -7.40 8.93
C VAL A 21 -19.80 -6.34 9.79
N LYS A 22 -21.12 -6.17 9.71
CA LYS A 22 -21.83 -5.12 10.47
C LYS A 22 -21.91 -5.51 11.96
N ASN A 23 -21.35 -4.66 12.83
CA ASN A 23 -21.41 -4.82 14.30
C ASN A 23 -22.59 -4.11 14.96
N LYS A 24 -23.55 -3.64 14.17
CA LYS A 24 -24.75 -2.99 14.64
C LYS A 24 -25.93 -3.31 13.73
N THR A 25 -27.12 -3.19 14.30
CA THR A 25 -28.37 -3.14 13.55
C THR A 25 -28.94 -1.73 13.63
N SER A 26 -29.59 -1.28 12.57
CA SER A 26 -30.30 -0.02 12.53
C SER A 26 -31.71 -0.26 12.01
N TRP A 27 -32.69 0.44 12.56
CA TRP A 27 -34.08 0.37 12.13
C TRP A 27 -34.72 1.75 12.22
N THR A 28 -35.79 1.95 11.46
CA THR A 28 -36.54 3.20 11.43
C THR A 28 -37.95 2.93 11.88
N ASP A 29 -38.47 3.77 12.77
CA ASP A 29 -39.87 3.78 13.18
C ASP A 29 -40.45 5.21 13.13
N LYS A 30 -41.70 5.36 13.58
CA LYS A 30 -42.38 6.68 13.66
C LYS A 30 -41.67 7.70 14.54
N ASN A 31 -40.78 7.26 15.43
CA ASN A 31 -40.02 8.09 16.37
C ASN A 31 -38.57 8.33 15.88
N GLY A 32 -38.23 7.90 14.66
CA GLY A 32 -36.96 8.22 14.01
C GLY A 32 -36.10 6.99 13.66
N CYS A 33 -34.81 7.25 13.46
CA CYS A 33 -33.81 6.24 13.14
C CYS A 33 -33.07 5.82 14.41
N HIS A 34 -33.04 4.52 14.68
CA HIS A 34 -32.40 3.92 15.84
C HIS A 34 -31.26 3.01 15.40
N GLU A 35 -30.22 2.94 16.21
CA GLU A 35 -29.16 1.94 16.05
C GLU A 35 -28.84 1.25 17.36
N LYS A 36 -28.53 -0.05 17.28
CA LYS A 36 -28.07 -0.86 18.40
C LYS A 36 -26.83 -1.64 17.99
N LYS A 37 -25.74 -1.41 18.71
CA LYS A 37 -24.52 -2.21 18.60
C LYS A 37 -24.74 -3.59 19.20
N TYR A 38 -24.19 -4.60 18.54
CA TYR A 38 -24.20 -5.97 19.05
C TYR A 38 -23.24 -6.13 20.22
N LYS A 39 -23.66 -6.91 21.21
CA LYS A 39 -22.84 -7.33 22.35
C LYS A 39 -22.39 -8.78 22.13
N THR A 40 -21.26 -9.17 22.72
CA THR A 40 -20.70 -10.53 22.62
C THR A 40 -21.69 -11.63 23.03
N GLY A 41 -22.66 -11.33 23.88
CA GLY A 41 -23.71 -12.26 24.30
C GLY A 41 -24.95 -12.30 23.39
N ASP A 42 -25.04 -11.53 22.31
CA ASP A 42 -26.24 -11.49 21.46
C ASP A 42 -26.34 -12.72 20.55
N PHE A 43 -25.23 -13.11 19.93
CA PHE A 43 -25.10 -14.29 19.06
C PHE A 43 -23.63 -14.71 18.94
N ASP A 44 -23.38 -15.90 18.40
CA ASP A 44 -22.06 -16.52 18.40
C ASP A 44 -21.32 -16.29 17.06
N PHE A 45 -22.02 -16.53 15.94
CA PHE A 45 -21.48 -16.36 14.60
C PHE A 45 -22.39 -15.55 13.68
N TYR A 46 -21.80 -14.89 12.70
CA TYR A 46 -22.53 -14.37 11.56
C TYR A 46 -22.81 -15.49 10.56
N ALA A 47 -23.87 -15.35 9.77
CA ALA A 47 -23.98 -16.00 8.47
C ALA A 47 -24.01 -14.90 7.42
N LEU A 48 -22.83 -14.52 6.92
CA LEU A 48 -22.68 -13.41 5.99
C LEU A 48 -22.67 -13.93 4.55
N TYR A 49 -23.74 -13.68 3.81
CA TYR A 49 -23.79 -13.98 2.39
C TYR A 49 -23.03 -12.92 1.58
N LEU A 50 -22.05 -13.39 0.80
CA LEU A 50 -21.20 -12.63 -0.10
C LEU A 50 -21.63 -12.91 -1.56
N PRO A 51 -22.36 -11.99 -2.21
CA PRO A 51 -22.91 -12.21 -3.54
C PRO A 51 -21.83 -12.34 -4.62
N ASP A 52 -20.68 -11.66 -4.48
CA ASP A 52 -19.58 -11.67 -5.46
C ASP A 52 -19.04 -13.08 -5.76
N ILE A 53 -19.11 -13.97 -4.76
CA ILE A 53 -18.60 -15.34 -4.83
C ILE A 53 -19.70 -16.38 -4.61
N ASN A 54 -20.96 -15.93 -4.48
CA ASN A 54 -22.13 -16.77 -4.18
C ASN A 54 -21.92 -17.75 -3.01
N LYS A 55 -21.40 -17.24 -1.88
CA LYS A 55 -21.10 -18.06 -0.69
C LYS A 55 -21.52 -17.37 0.59
N VAL A 56 -21.83 -18.18 1.59
CA VAL A 56 -22.01 -17.74 2.98
C VAL A 56 -20.74 -18.03 3.75
N ILE A 57 -20.29 -17.07 4.56
CA ILE A 57 -19.18 -17.25 5.50
C ILE A 57 -19.65 -17.08 6.95
N TYR A 58 -18.93 -17.70 7.88
CA TYR A 58 -19.31 -17.79 9.29
C TYR A 58 -18.27 -17.24 10.28
N PRO A 59 -17.92 -15.94 10.19
CA PRO A 59 -17.06 -15.31 11.18
C PRO A 59 -17.78 -15.18 12.53
N SER A 60 -17.06 -15.33 13.64
CA SER A 60 -17.55 -15.03 14.98
C SER A 60 -17.97 -13.56 15.15
N ILE A 61 -18.83 -13.28 16.13
CA ILE A 61 -19.22 -11.91 16.53
C ILE A 61 -18.01 -10.99 16.79
N LYS A 62 -16.86 -11.55 17.18
CA LYS A 62 -15.58 -10.84 17.39
C LYS A 62 -15.08 -10.10 16.14
N PHE A 63 -15.44 -10.58 14.95
CA PHE A 63 -15.10 -9.94 13.68
C PHE A 63 -16.06 -8.79 13.31
N GLY A 64 -17.01 -8.45 14.18
CA GLY A 64 -17.89 -7.30 14.00
C GLY A 64 -17.08 -6.00 13.77
N GLY A 65 -17.34 -5.32 12.65
CA GLY A 65 -16.71 -4.06 12.27
C GLY A 65 -15.49 -4.23 11.35
N CYS A 66 -15.03 -5.47 11.14
CA CYS A 66 -13.96 -5.73 10.18
C CYS A 66 -14.49 -5.85 8.74
N LYS A 67 -13.56 -5.87 7.77
CA LYS A 67 -13.85 -6.11 6.36
C LYS A 67 -13.17 -7.41 5.93
N ILE A 68 -13.97 -8.35 5.47
CA ILE A 68 -13.52 -9.61 4.89
C ILE A 68 -13.51 -9.44 3.37
N ARG A 69 -12.38 -9.78 2.74
CA ARG A 69 -12.15 -9.54 1.32
C ARG A 69 -12.42 -10.80 0.51
N THR A 70 -13.07 -10.60 -0.64
CA THR A 70 -13.26 -11.58 -1.73
C THR A 70 -12.26 -11.40 -2.87
N THR A 71 -11.62 -10.22 -2.94
CA THR A 71 -10.62 -9.86 -3.94
C THR A 71 -9.39 -9.24 -3.27
N PRO A 72 -8.16 -9.54 -3.75
CA PRO A 72 -6.95 -8.97 -3.19
C PRO A 72 -6.94 -7.44 -3.30
N PRO A 73 -6.80 -6.69 -2.20
CA PRO A 73 -6.75 -5.24 -2.24
C PRO A 73 -5.43 -4.75 -2.82
N LYS A 74 -5.46 -3.60 -3.51
CA LYS A 74 -4.25 -2.87 -3.95
C LYS A 74 -3.61 -2.08 -2.81
N SER A 75 -3.49 -2.68 -1.62
CA SER A 75 -2.88 -2.09 -0.44
C SER A 75 -1.92 -3.09 0.22
N PRO A 76 -0.77 -2.65 0.75
CA PRO A 76 0.14 -3.53 1.48
C PRO A 76 -0.39 -3.93 2.87
N SER A 77 -1.47 -3.31 3.35
CA SER A 77 -2.05 -3.58 4.67
C SER A 77 -2.63 -5.00 4.75
N PRO A 78 -2.34 -5.77 5.81
CA PRO A 78 -2.95 -7.10 6.02
C PRO A 78 -4.47 -7.04 6.11
N PHE A 79 -5.15 -8.08 5.63
CA PHE A 79 -6.61 -8.14 5.54
C PHE A 79 -7.16 -9.55 5.82
N TYR A 80 -8.42 -9.64 6.23
CA TYR A 80 -9.10 -10.93 6.39
C TYR A 80 -9.59 -11.44 5.03
N TRP A 81 -9.41 -12.74 4.80
CA TRP A 81 -9.75 -13.39 3.53
C TRP A 81 -10.91 -14.36 3.72
N TRP A 82 -11.85 -14.36 2.78
CA TRP A 82 -13.13 -15.06 2.94
C TRP A 82 -12.99 -16.58 3.12
N GLU A 83 -11.97 -17.21 2.53
CA GLU A 83 -11.76 -18.66 2.62
C GLU A 83 -11.47 -19.12 4.05
N ASP A 84 -10.91 -18.24 4.88
CA ASP A 84 -10.62 -18.51 6.29
C ASP A 84 -11.90 -18.58 7.14
N PHE A 85 -13.08 -18.27 6.56
CA PHE A 85 -14.37 -18.21 7.27
C PHE A 85 -15.43 -19.12 6.64
N ILE A 86 -15.03 -20.16 5.90
CA ILE A 86 -15.98 -21.13 5.31
C ILE A 86 -16.73 -21.91 6.39
N ASP A 87 -16.09 -22.12 7.54
CA ASP A 87 -16.65 -22.77 8.73
C ASP A 87 -16.84 -21.78 9.88
N PHE A 88 -17.50 -22.22 10.96
CA PHE A 88 -17.61 -21.47 12.21
C PHE A 88 -16.22 -21.14 12.77
N THR A 89 -15.79 -19.90 12.56
CA THR A 89 -14.40 -19.48 12.80
C THR A 89 -14.35 -18.41 13.88
N GLU A 90 -13.67 -18.73 14.98
CA GLU A 90 -13.52 -17.82 16.13
C GLU A 90 -12.33 -16.87 16.03
N ASP A 91 -11.24 -17.34 15.43
CA ASP A 91 -10.01 -16.58 15.22
C ASP A 91 -9.49 -16.90 13.81
N ALA A 92 -8.91 -15.91 13.16
CA ALA A 92 -8.39 -16.01 11.81
C ALA A 92 -7.23 -15.03 11.64
N PRO A 93 -6.11 -15.44 11.05
CA PRO A 93 -5.01 -14.53 10.76
C PRO A 93 -5.38 -13.56 9.64
N LYS A 94 -4.70 -12.40 9.60
CA LYS A 94 -4.76 -11.52 8.43
C LYS A 94 -3.77 -11.99 7.37
N ARG A 95 -4.26 -12.19 6.15
CA ARG A 95 -3.47 -12.48 4.96
C ARG A 95 -2.73 -11.25 4.47
N THR A 96 -1.66 -11.47 3.73
CA THR A 96 -0.87 -10.42 3.08
C THR A 96 -0.93 -10.53 1.56
N TYR A 97 -0.80 -9.40 0.85
CA TYR A 97 -0.88 -9.37 -0.62
C TYR A 97 0.22 -10.22 -1.30
N LYS A 98 1.35 -10.45 -0.62
CA LYS A 98 2.46 -11.29 -1.11
C LYS A 98 2.05 -12.75 -1.30
N GLU A 99 1.15 -13.24 -0.45
CA GLU A 99 0.62 -14.62 -0.54
C GLU A 99 -0.18 -14.84 -1.83
N PHE A 100 -0.72 -13.77 -2.42
CA PHE A 100 -1.47 -13.81 -3.67
C PHE A 100 -0.59 -13.60 -4.92
N GLY A 101 0.74 -13.65 -4.79
CA GLY A 101 1.67 -13.47 -5.90
C GLY A 101 1.71 -12.05 -6.50
N VAL A 102 1.06 -11.09 -5.83
CA VAL A 102 1.07 -9.68 -6.25
C VAL A 102 2.24 -8.99 -5.54
N ASP A 103 3.05 -8.22 -6.27
CA ASP A 103 4.02 -7.31 -5.65
C ASP A 103 3.57 -5.85 -5.79
N LEU A 104 2.92 -5.33 -4.74
CA LEU A 104 2.49 -3.93 -4.67
C LEU A 104 3.63 -2.99 -4.22
N THR A 105 4.74 -3.53 -3.71
CA THR A 105 5.81 -2.74 -3.08
C THR A 105 6.99 -2.47 -3.98
N THR A 106 7.28 -3.35 -4.94
CA THR A 106 8.20 -2.99 -6.02
C THR A 106 7.49 -2.09 -7.02
N ARG A 107 7.46 -0.79 -6.72
CA ARG A 107 7.50 0.19 -7.81
C ARG A 107 8.74 -0.14 -8.63
N LYS A 108 8.59 -0.80 -9.78
CA LYS A 108 9.60 -0.74 -10.85
C LYS A 108 9.69 0.74 -11.22
N VAL A 109 10.59 1.47 -10.57
CA VAL A 109 10.81 2.89 -10.83
C VAL A 109 11.38 2.96 -12.23
N ASN A 110 10.54 3.31 -13.22
CA ASN A 110 11.05 3.78 -14.49
C ASN A 110 11.83 5.07 -14.18
N LEU A 111 13.16 4.97 -14.21
CA LEU A 111 14.03 6.06 -13.79
C LEU A 111 13.86 7.25 -14.73
N ASP A 112 13.61 6.98 -16.02
CA ASP A 112 13.45 7.96 -17.10
C ASP A 112 12.17 8.79 -16.94
N SER A 113 11.06 8.20 -16.52
CA SER A 113 9.82 8.95 -16.31
C SER A 113 9.95 10.01 -15.22
N ARG A 114 10.76 9.77 -14.18
CA ARG A 114 11.08 10.77 -13.14
C ARG A 114 12.04 11.86 -13.59
N ILE A 115 12.77 11.67 -14.70
CA ILE A 115 13.68 12.70 -15.23
C ILE A 115 12.85 13.81 -15.87
N HIS A 116 11.86 13.44 -16.67
CA HIS A 116 11.02 14.37 -17.44
C HIS A 116 10.02 15.18 -16.59
N THR A 117 9.70 14.73 -15.37
CA THR A 117 8.79 15.46 -14.45
C THR A 117 9.48 16.58 -13.66
N ARG A 118 10.78 16.85 -13.88
CA ARG A 118 11.52 17.86 -13.11
C ARG A 118 11.42 19.23 -13.76
N LYS A 119 11.46 20.27 -12.91
CA LYS A 119 11.39 21.69 -13.32
C LYS A 119 12.56 22.15 -14.20
N VAL A 120 13.68 21.43 -14.18
CA VAL A 120 14.91 21.80 -14.88
C VAL A 120 15.19 20.74 -15.94
N GLU A 121 15.36 21.20 -17.17
CA GLU A 121 15.80 20.38 -18.29
C GLU A 121 17.22 19.90 -18.02
N ARG A 122 17.40 18.58 -18.03
CA ARG A 122 18.65 17.96 -17.64
C ARG A 122 19.53 17.81 -18.88
N PRO A 123 20.83 18.14 -18.82
CA PRO A 123 21.74 17.91 -19.94
C PRO A 123 21.83 16.43 -20.28
N SER A 124 22.10 16.11 -21.53
CA SER A 124 22.32 14.74 -21.99
C SER A 124 23.50 14.09 -21.27
N LYS A 125 23.60 12.76 -21.36
CA LYS A 125 24.70 12.01 -20.72
C LYS A 125 26.08 12.51 -21.16
N ALA A 126 26.26 12.78 -22.45
CA ALA A 126 27.52 13.23 -23.02
C ALA A 126 27.90 14.65 -22.56
N GLU A 127 26.93 15.57 -22.56
CA GLU A 127 27.12 16.93 -22.08
C GLU A 127 27.46 16.96 -20.59
N LEU A 128 26.74 16.18 -19.78
CA LEU A 128 27.03 16.11 -18.34
C LEU A 128 28.44 15.58 -18.08
N GLN A 129 28.90 14.57 -18.84
CA GLN A 129 30.25 14.05 -18.72
C GLN A 129 31.28 15.13 -19.03
N LYS A 130 31.13 15.84 -20.14
CA LYS A 130 32.03 16.95 -20.51
C LYS A 130 32.06 18.03 -19.42
N LEU A 131 30.89 18.50 -18.98
CA LEU A 131 30.76 19.56 -17.97
C LEU A 131 31.43 19.19 -16.63
N VAL A 132 31.26 17.95 -16.17
CA VAL A 132 31.82 17.45 -14.89
C VAL A 132 33.35 17.39 -14.90
N TRP A 133 33.96 17.23 -16.08
CA TRP A 133 35.41 17.24 -16.28
C TRP A 133 35.98 18.63 -16.63
N GLU A 134 35.12 19.59 -17.03
CA GLU A 134 35.51 20.97 -17.35
C GLU A 134 35.37 21.93 -16.18
N LYS A 135 34.34 21.78 -15.33
CA LYS A 135 34.04 22.68 -14.22
C LYS A 135 33.71 21.92 -12.93
N PRO A 136 33.96 22.53 -11.75
CA PRO A 136 33.51 21.95 -10.48
C PRO A 136 31.97 21.87 -10.43
N THR A 137 31.47 20.82 -9.76
CA THR A 137 30.03 20.55 -9.61
C THR A 137 29.23 21.74 -9.06
N THR A 138 29.86 22.59 -8.25
CA THR A 138 29.25 23.81 -7.68
C THR A 138 28.97 24.88 -8.72
N GLN A 139 29.80 25.02 -9.75
CA GLN A 139 29.55 25.94 -10.86
C GLN A 139 28.47 25.40 -11.79
N ILE A 140 28.52 24.11 -12.12
CA ILE A 140 27.47 23.44 -12.90
C ILE A 140 26.11 23.60 -12.21
N ALA A 141 26.06 23.41 -10.89
CA ALA A 141 24.85 23.60 -10.11
C ALA A 141 24.27 25.02 -10.26
N LYS A 142 25.12 26.06 -10.24
CA LYS A 142 24.71 27.45 -10.46
C LYS A 142 24.19 27.68 -11.89
N ASP A 143 24.90 27.17 -12.90
CA ASP A 143 24.54 27.32 -14.31
C ASP A 143 23.14 26.75 -14.61
N PHE A 144 22.77 25.64 -13.97
CA PHE A 144 21.46 24.99 -14.13
C PHE A 144 20.42 25.40 -13.07
N GLY A 145 20.76 26.29 -12.13
CA GLY A 145 19.84 26.70 -11.05
C GLY A 145 19.45 25.56 -10.09
N VAL A 146 20.31 24.56 -9.92
CA VAL A 146 20.08 23.37 -9.07
C VAL A 146 21.10 23.30 -7.93
N SER A 147 20.92 22.34 -7.01
CA SER A 147 21.94 22.04 -6.00
C SER A 147 23.05 21.14 -6.55
N ASP A 148 24.24 21.23 -5.95
CA ASP A 148 25.37 20.33 -6.19
C ASP A 148 24.99 18.84 -6.05
N LYS A 149 24.11 18.53 -5.08
CA LYS A 149 23.52 17.20 -4.87
C LYS A 149 22.61 16.77 -6.01
N ALA A 150 21.94 17.69 -6.69
CA ALA A 150 21.15 17.36 -7.88
C ALA A 150 22.06 16.89 -9.02
N VAL A 151 23.18 17.58 -9.26
CA VAL A 151 24.18 17.18 -10.26
C VAL A 151 24.83 15.83 -9.88
N GLU A 152 25.03 15.55 -8.58
CA GLU A 152 25.42 14.22 -8.09
C GLU A 152 24.41 13.12 -8.40
N LYS A 153 23.12 13.37 -8.16
CA LYS A 153 22.05 12.45 -8.54
C LYS A 153 22.03 12.25 -10.06
N TRP A 154 22.30 13.28 -10.86
CA TRP A 154 22.39 13.15 -12.30
C TRP A 154 23.53 12.19 -12.70
N CYS A 155 24.73 12.37 -12.16
CA CYS A 155 25.85 11.47 -12.47
C CYS A 155 25.53 10.01 -12.09
N LYS A 156 24.90 9.77 -10.94
CA LYS A 156 24.46 8.42 -10.53
C LYS A 156 23.44 7.82 -11.49
N VAL A 157 22.47 8.61 -11.94
CA VAL A 157 21.44 8.15 -12.89
C VAL A 157 22.07 7.79 -14.24
N TYR A 158 22.95 8.63 -14.78
CA TYR A 158 23.60 8.35 -16.08
C TYR A 158 24.80 7.41 -15.99
N ARG A 159 25.16 6.94 -14.77
CA ARG A 159 26.37 6.17 -14.49
C ARG A 159 27.62 6.85 -15.05
N VAL A 160 27.72 8.17 -14.84
CA VAL A 160 28.87 8.99 -15.23
C VAL A 160 29.81 9.12 -14.04
N GLU A 161 31.08 8.83 -14.25
CA GLU A 161 32.11 8.97 -13.23
C GLU A 161 32.44 10.45 -12.98
N LYS A 162 32.64 10.77 -11.71
CA LYS A 162 33.03 12.11 -11.27
C LYS A 162 34.53 12.14 -10.97
N PRO A 163 35.19 13.29 -11.18
CA PRO A 163 36.55 13.46 -10.71
C PRO A 163 36.60 13.25 -9.19
N PRO A 164 37.68 12.63 -8.67
CA PRO A 164 37.81 12.31 -7.26
C PRO A 164 37.80 13.58 -6.40
N ARG A 165 37.43 13.42 -5.12
CA ARG A 165 37.44 14.53 -4.16
C ARG A 165 38.82 15.17 -4.13
N GLY A 166 38.86 16.49 -4.24
CA GLY A 166 40.11 17.25 -4.27
C GLY A 166 40.76 17.41 -5.65
N TYR A 167 40.27 16.76 -6.72
CA TYR A 167 40.78 16.95 -8.09
C TYR A 167 40.78 18.43 -8.52
N TRP A 168 39.64 19.10 -8.34
CA TRP A 168 39.51 20.52 -8.67
C TRP A 168 40.31 21.44 -7.74
N VAL A 169 40.51 21.01 -6.48
CA VAL A 169 41.33 21.76 -5.52
C VAL A 169 42.80 21.72 -5.95
N LYS A 170 43.33 20.54 -6.28
CA LYS A 170 44.70 20.38 -6.80
C LYS A 170 44.95 21.21 -8.06
N LYS A 171 44.02 21.19 -9.01
CA LYS A 171 44.12 21.97 -10.26
C LYS A 171 44.14 23.49 -10.05
N ILE A 172 43.51 23.99 -8.98
CA ILE A 172 43.57 25.41 -8.61
C ILE A 172 44.95 25.75 -8.05
N TYR A 173 45.49 24.89 -7.17
CA TYR A 173 46.82 25.09 -6.58
C TYR A 173 47.97 24.93 -7.58
N GLU A 174 47.87 24.05 -8.57
CA GLU A 174 48.87 23.90 -9.65
C GLU A 174 48.94 25.11 -10.59
N LYS A 175 47.95 26.01 -10.53
CA LYS A 175 47.85 27.19 -11.38
C LYS A 175 48.27 28.49 -10.68
N ILE A 176 48.68 28.39 -9.42
CA ILE A 176 49.26 29.45 -8.59
C ILE A 176 50.76 29.28 -8.60
#